data_AF-A0A3C0UDP8-F1
#
_entry.id   AF-A0A3C0UDP8-F1
#
_cell.length_a   1.000
_cell.length_b   1.000
_cell.length_c   1.000
_cell.angle_alpha   90.00
_cell.angle_beta   90.00
_cell.angle_gamma   90.00
#
_symmetry.space_group_name_H-M   'P 1'
#
loop_
_entity.id
_entity.type
_entity.pdbx_description
1 polymer ?
#
loop_
_entity_poly.entity_id
_entity_poly.type
_entity_poly.pdbx_seq_one_letter_code
_entity_poly.pdbx_strand_id
1 'polypeptide(L)' 'MQYVQPLVKAGLLQTEGLCFARNTPDWSYNLSHFYEIYAAFQANDSRTLDFFSLEPDAFSSLD' A
#
# COMPACT_ATOMS: atom_id res chain seq x y z
N MET A 1 -9.57 -0.75 7.48
CA MET A 1 -9.32 -1.23 6.12
C MET A 1 -8.63 -0.20 5.20
N GLN A 2 -8.60 1.09 5.55
CA GLN A 2 -8.07 2.17 4.69
C GLN A 2 -6.57 2.06 4.32
N TYR A 3 -5.75 1.36 5.11
CA TYR A 3 -4.30 1.21 4.85
C TYR A 3 -3.90 -0.11 4.20
N VAL A 4 -4.84 -1.04 3.98
CA VAL A 4 -4.53 -2.35 3.39
C VAL A 4 -4.21 -2.20 1.91
N GLN A 5 -5.04 -1.49 1.15
CA GLN A 5 -4.83 -1.30 -0.29
C GLN A 5 -3.54 -0.53 -0.62
N PRO A 6 -3.15 0.55 0.07
CA PRO A 6 -1.85 1.19 -0.12
C PRO A 6 -0.66 0.23 0.09
N LEU A 7 -0.74 -0.68 1.07
CA LEU A 7 0.28 -1.69 1.31
C LEU A 7 0.33 -2.74 0.20
N VAL A 8 -0.83 -3.09 -0.38
CA VAL A 8 -0.92 -3.97 -1.56
C VAL A 8 -0.34 -3.28 -2.80
N LYS A 9 -0.73 -2.02 -3.06
CA LYS A 9 -0.18 -1.19 -4.15
C LYS A 9 1.34 -1.02 -4.06
N ALA A 10 1.88 -0.90 -2.85
CA ALA A 10 3.31 -0.82 -2.59
C ALA A 10 4.04 -2.17 -2.68
N GLY A 11 3.33 -3.29 -2.94
CA GLY A 11 3.93 -4.62 -2.95
C GLY A 11 4.42 -5.09 -1.57
N LEU A 12 3.94 -4.48 -0.49
CA LEU A 12 4.33 -4.81 0.89
C LEU A 12 3.46 -5.91 1.49
N LEU A 13 2.21 -6.00 1.04
CA LEU A 13 1.21 -6.95 1.51
C LEU A 13 0.67 -7.76 0.32
N GLN A 14 0.70 -9.09 0.45
CA GLN A 14 0.04 -10.01 -0.47
C GLN A 14 -1.38 -10.27 0.04
N THR A 15 -2.34 -10.28 -0.88
CA THR A 15 -3.75 -10.56 -0.58
C THR A 15 -4.01 -12.05 -0.44
N GLU A 16 -3.31 -12.89 -1.20
CA GLU A 16 -3.32 -14.34 -1.02
C GLU A 16 -2.68 -14.70 0.34
N GLY A 17 -3.51 -15.16 1.28
CA GLY A 17 -3.07 -15.51 2.63
C GLY A 17 -2.70 -14.33 3.54
N LEU A 18 -3.05 -13.09 3.14
CA LEU A 18 -2.85 -11.83 3.89
C LEU A 18 -1.51 -11.77 4.64
N CYS A 19 -0.40 -11.76 3.90
CA CYS A 19 0.94 -11.81 4.48
C CYS A 19 1.88 -10.74 3.92
N PHE A 20 2.87 -10.32 4.72
CA PHE A 20 3.87 -9.36 4.26
C PHE A 20 4.86 -10.03 3.31
N ALA A 21 5.12 -9.39 2.16
CA ALA A 21 6.02 -9.89 1.12
C ALA A 21 7.52 -9.74 1.49
N ARG A 22 7.92 -9.95 2.75
CA ARG A 22 9.26 -9.59 3.26
C ARG A 22 10.44 -10.23 2.53
N ASN A 23 10.19 -11.35 1.85
CA ASN A 23 11.22 -12.10 1.13
C ASN A 23 11.43 -11.60 -0.31
N THR A 24 10.68 -10.60 -0.79
CA THR A 24 10.91 -10.03 -2.12
C THR A 24 12.17 -9.17 -2.13
N PRO A 25 13.02 -9.23 -3.17
CA PRO A 25 14.28 -8.49 -3.25
C PRO A 25 14.15 -6.98 -2.99
N ASP A 26 13.05 -6.38 -3.43
CA ASP A 26 12.81 -4.93 -3.34
C ASP A 26 12.00 -4.52 -2.10
N TRP A 27 11.77 -5.44 -1.15
CA TRP A 27 10.84 -5.18 -0.04
C TRP A 27 11.26 -3.97 0.81
N SER A 28 12.53 -3.86 1.16
CA SER A 28 13.05 -2.74 1.96
C SER A 28 12.93 -1.41 1.22
N TYR A 29 13.18 -1.40 -0.10
CA TYR A 29 13.01 -0.22 -0.93
C TYR A 29 11.55 0.21 -0.99
N ASN A 30 10.65 -0.74 -1.25
CA ASN A 30 9.21 -0.50 -1.28
C ASN A 30 8.69 0.01 0.07
N LEU A 31 9.26 -0.47 1.18
CA LEU A 31 8.90 -0.03 2.52
C LEU A 31 9.33 1.43 2.76
N SER A 32 10.57 1.76 2.42
CA SER A 32 11.07 3.13 2.52
C SER A 32 10.23 4.09 1.67
N HIS A 33 9.95 3.72 0.41
CA HIS A 33 9.15 4.53 -0.49
C HIS A 33 7.71 4.70 0.01
N PHE A 34 7.10 3.64 0.56
CA PHE A 34 5.78 3.73 1.18
C PHE A 34 5.76 4.75 2.35
N TYR A 35 6.79 4.76 3.19
CA TYR A 35 6.87 5.74 4.29
C TYR A 35 7.04 7.17 3.81
N GLU A 36 7.76 7.40 2.71
CA GLU A 36 7.86 8.73 2.09
C GLU A 36 6.49 9.23 1.63
N ILE A 37 5.73 8.37 0.93
CA ILE A 37 4.38 8.67 0.47
C ILE A 37 3.43 8.90 1.66
N TYR A 38 3.52 8.09 2.70
CA TYR A 38 2.73 8.25 3.92
C TYR A 38 3.05 9.55 4.66
N ALA A 39 4.32 9.94 4.75
CA ALA A 39 4.72 11.21 5.35
C ALA A 39 4.16 12.41 4.56
N ALA A 40 4.21 12.35 3.22
CA ALA A 40 3.60 13.37 2.36
C ALA A 40 2.07 13.43 2.50
N PHE A 41 1.41 12.28 2.65
CA PHE A 41 -0.03 12.21 2.94
C PHE A 41 -0.38 12.87 4.27
N GLN A 42 0.40 12.59 5.32
CA GLN A 42 0.23 13.22 6.63
C GLN A 42 0.46 14.74 6.59
N ALA A 43 1.27 15.23 5.65
CA ALA A 43 1.47 16.65 5.39
C ALA A 43 0.34 17.29 4.55
N ASN A 44 -0.76 16.57 4.27
CA ASN A 44 -1.86 16.98 3.39
C ASN A 44 -1.44 17.26 1.94
N ASP A 45 -0.41 16.56 1.44
CA ASP A 45 -0.06 16.64 0.02
C ASP A 45 -1.12 15.94 -0.83
N SER A 46 -1.89 16.74 -1.59
CA SER A 46 -3.00 16.24 -2.41
C SER A 46 -2.59 15.23 -3.47
N ARG A 47 -1.30 15.20 -3.88
CA ARG A 47 -0.78 14.23 -4.85
C ARG A 47 -0.77 12.80 -4.32
N THR A 48 -0.82 12.63 -3.00
CA THR A 48 -0.84 11.31 -2.37
C THR A 48 -2.25 10.75 -2.22
N LEU A 49 -3.29 11.56 -2.43
CA LEU A 49 -4.69 11.13 -2.27
C LEU A 49 -5.03 9.99 -3.23
N ASP A 50 -4.54 10.02 -4.46
CA ASP A 50 -4.77 8.94 -5.45
C ASP A 50 -4.15 7.61 -4.99
N PHE A 51 -3.02 7.67 -4.29
CA PHE A 51 -2.36 6.50 -3.75
C PHE A 51 -3.18 5.84 -2.64
N PHE A 52 -3.74 6.67 -1.74
CA PHE A 52 -4.56 6.23 -0.61
C PHE A 52 -6.05 6.06 -0.92
N SER A 53 -6.50 6.43 -2.12
CA SER A 53 -7.88 6.27 -2.56
C SER A 53 -8.26 4.80 -2.65
N LEU A 54 -9.44 4.49 -2.10
CA LEU A 54 -10.04 3.17 -2.19
C LEU A 54 -10.53 2.94 -3.63
N GLU A 55 -10.08 1.85 -4.26
CA GLU A 55 -10.64 1.48 -5.57
C GLU A 55 -11.91 0.64 -5.34
N PRO A 56 -12.96 0.84 -6.16
CA PRO A 56 -14.26 0.18 -5.96
C PRO A 56 -14.18 -1.35 -5.94
N ASP A 57 -13.15 -1.95 -6.54
CA ASP A 57 -12.93 -3.40 -6.62
C ASP A 57 -11.68 -3.89 -5.87
N ALA A 58 -11.09 -3.08 -4.99
CA ALA A 58 -9.79 -3.36 -4.37
C ALA A 58 -9.71 -4.67 -3.57
N PHE A 59 -10.86 -5.21 -3.17
CA PHE A 59 -10.98 -6.42 -2.35
C PHE A 59 -11.95 -7.45 -2.94
N SER A 60 -12.40 -7.27 -4.18
CA SER A 60 -13.33 -8.20 -4.85
C SER A 60 -12.73 -9.61 -5.06
N SER A 61 -11.41 -9.74 -4.84
CA SER A 61 -10.64 -10.99 -4.87
C SER A 61 -10.29 -11.55 -3.49
N LEU A 62 -10.85 -10.98 -2.41
CA LEU A 62 -10.75 -11.50 -1.04
C LEU A 62 -11.98 -12.33 -0.59
N ASP A 63 -12.98 -12.49 -1.46
CA ASP A 63 -14.14 -13.39 -1.28
C ASP A 63 -13.84 -14.82 -1.76
#